data_AF-A0A917F9L4-F1
#
_entry.id   AF-A0A917F9L4-F1
#
_cell.length_a   1.000
_cell.length_b   1.000
_cell.length_c   1.000
_cell.angle_alpha   90.00
_cell.angle_beta   90.00
_cell.angle_gamma   90.00
#
_symmetry.space_group_name_H-M   'P 1'
#
loop_
_entity.id
_entity.type
_entity.pdbx_description
1 polymer ?
#
loop_
_entity_poly.entity_id
_entity_poly.type
_entity_poly.pdbx_seq_one_letter_code
_entity_poly.pdbx_strand_id
1 'polypeptide(L)'
;MPWKHEIPAYLFIGGVAAGSGLIAAGAAATDRPVLLRNSRYTAMTAVALSGAALVADLGRPERFLNMLRTVKLTSPMSVGTWILSGYAAFAGVTTAAEAARAVRLPRRGALATVQRTLEILDTPATVGQALFGPPLAAYTAVLLSDTVTPVWFESRSHLPFVFVASAAMASGGVQMVLGPTSETGPVRRFALLGVGTDLLAMHRLEQHLDGLDLREPLETGAAGRKLRLAKLLTVAGGVGTLVAGRSRTVSVVSGVALAAASALTRFGIVEAGIESAKDPRYTVAPQKRRLEERRRQGNVHDSIVTVR
;
A
#
# COMPACT_ATOMS: atom_id res chain seq x y z
N MET A 1 -3.14 8.50 21.86
CA MET A 1 -3.30 8.30 20.41
C MET A 1 -4.00 6.97 20.18
N PRO A 2 -5.14 6.90 19.48
CA PRO A 2 -5.89 5.66 19.30
C PRO A 2 -5.26 4.66 18.30
N TRP A 3 -4.10 4.98 17.71
CA TRP A 3 -3.49 4.24 16.60
C TRP A 3 -2.51 3.19 17.15
N LYS A 4 -2.88 1.91 17.12
CA LYS A 4 -2.03 0.77 17.52
C LYS A 4 -1.28 0.15 16.33
N HIS A 5 -0.46 -0.87 16.60
CA HIS A 5 0.27 -1.68 15.60
C HIS A 5 -0.62 -2.34 14.52
N GLU A 6 -1.94 -2.40 14.75
CA GLU A 6 -2.93 -2.98 13.83
C GLU A 6 -3.03 -2.20 12.52
N ILE A 7 -2.90 -0.86 12.58
CA ILE A 7 -3.01 0.02 11.41
C ILE A 7 -1.91 -0.24 10.39
N PRO A 8 -0.62 -0.07 10.71
CA PRO A 8 0.45 -0.31 9.74
C PRO A 8 0.47 -1.76 9.22
N ALA A 9 -0.05 -2.73 9.99
CA ALA A 9 -0.20 -4.11 9.54
C ALA A 9 -1.21 -4.25 8.40
N TYR A 10 -2.44 -3.73 8.53
CA TYR A 10 -3.39 -3.80 7.42
C TYR A 10 -3.00 -2.90 6.24
N LEU A 11 -2.30 -1.78 6.48
CA LEU A 11 -1.71 -0.97 5.41
C LEU A 11 -0.71 -1.77 4.57
N PHE A 12 0.12 -2.60 5.23
CA PHE A 12 1.08 -3.49 4.56
C PHE A 12 0.36 -4.58 3.77
N ILE A 13 -0.60 -5.26 4.41
CA ILE A 13 -1.37 -6.33 3.78
C ILE A 13 -2.16 -5.80 2.59
N GLY A 14 -2.78 -4.62 2.69
CA GLY A 14 -3.46 -3.95 1.58
C GLY A 14 -2.51 -3.63 0.42
N GLY A 15 -1.26 -3.24 0.70
CA GLY A 15 -0.22 -3.06 -0.31
C GLY A 15 0.17 -4.36 -1.01
N VAL A 16 0.33 -5.46 -0.27
CA VAL A 16 0.54 -6.81 -0.83
C VAL A 16 -0.62 -7.21 -1.74
N ALA A 17 -1.85 -6.94 -1.31
CA ALA A 17 -3.05 -7.20 -2.09
C ALA A 17 -2.99 -6.43 -3.42
N ALA A 18 -2.86 -5.10 -3.35
CA ALA A 18 -2.85 -4.19 -4.50
C ALA A 18 -1.85 -4.62 -5.58
N GLY A 19 -0.58 -4.80 -5.19
CA GLY A 19 0.47 -5.17 -6.14
C GLY A 19 0.30 -6.58 -6.70
N SER A 20 -0.28 -7.52 -5.93
CA SER A 20 -0.53 -8.89 -6.42
C SER A 20 -1.62 -8.91 -7.51
N GLY A 21 -2.60 -8.01 -7.47
CA GLY A 21 -3.59 -7.85 -8.54
C GLY A 21 -2.96 -7.43 -9.88
N LEU A 22 -2.02 -6.48 -9.87
CA LEU A 22 -1.27 -6.11 -11.08
C LEU A 22 -0.40 -7.27 -11.59
N ILE A 23 0.29 -7.98 -10.69
CA ILE A 23 1.11 -9.13 -11.08
C ILE A 23 0.25 -10.23 -11.68
N ALA A 24 -0.95 -10.48 -11.14
CA ALA A 24 -1.91 -11.42 -11.72
C ALA A 24 -2.29 -11.03 -13.15
N ALA A 25 -2.60 -9.76 -13.42
CA ALA A 25 -2.90 -9.31 -14.77
C ALA A 25 -1.71 -9.47 -15.73
N GLY A 26 -0.50 -9.11 -15.28
CA GLY A 26 0.72 -9.33 -16.07
C GLY A 26 1.00 -10.81 -16.33
N ALA A 27 0.73 -11.68 -15.36
CA ALA A 27 0.89 -13.12 -15.50
C ALA A 27 -0.12 -13.72 -16.50
N ALA A 28 -1.38 -13.26 -16.47
CA ALA A 28 -2.40 -13.65 -17.44
C ALA A 28 -2.03 -13.20 -18.86
N ALA A 29 -1.56 -11.96 -19.02
CA ALA A 29 -1.17 -11.42 -20.33
C ALA A 29 0.08 -12.07 -20.93
N THR A 30 0.85 -12.80 -20.13
CA THR A 30 2.14 -13.37 -20.54
C THR A 30 2.24 -14.88 -20.32
N ASP A 31 1.09 -15.54 -20.16
CA ASP A 31 0.91 -16.99 -20.02
C ASP A 31 1.82 -17.63 -18.93
N ARG A 32 1.73 -17.10 -17.71
CA ARG A 32 2.45 -17.59 -16.53
C ARG A 32 1.47 -18.18 -15.51
N PRO A 33 1.04 -19.45 -15.66
CA PRO A 33 -0.09 -20.00 -14.92
C PRO A 33 0.19 -20.13 -13.41
N VAL A 34 1.41 -20.51 -13.01
CA VAL A 34 1.72 -20.65 -11.57
C VAL A 34 1.75 -19.29 -10.89
N LEU A 35 2.35 -18.29 -11.54
CA LEU A 35 2.38 -16.91 -11.05
C LEU A 35 0.97 -16.30 -10.99
N LEU A 36 0.15 -16.53 -12.02
CA LEU A 36 -1.24 -16.07 -12.06
C LEU A 36 -2.02 -16.59 -10.86
N ARG A 37 -2.02 -17.91 -10.66
CA ARG A 37 -2.71 -18.57 -9.55
C ARG A 37 -2.24 -18.05 -8.20
N ASN A 38 -0.93 -18.03 -7.96
CA ASN A 38 -0.37 -17.59 -6.69
C ASN A 38 -0.70 -16.12 -6.41
N SER A 39 -0.66 -15.26 -7.44
CA SER A 39 -0.98 -13.83 -7.31
C SER A 39 -2.45 -13.60 -7.00
N ARG A 40 -3.38 -14.37 -7.61
CA ARG A 40 -4.82 -14.31 -7.32
C ARG A 40 -5.13 -14.69 -5.88
N TYR A 41 -4.59 -15.83 -5.41
CA TYR A 41 -4.78 -16.24 -4.02
C TYR A 41 -4.15 -15.25 -3.03
N THR A 42 -2.93 -14.77 -3.32
CA THR A 42 -2.28 -13.76 -2.49
C THR A 42 -3.12 -12.49 -2.41
N ALA A 43 -3.61 -11.99 -3.56
CA ALA A 43 -4.45 -10.80 -3.62
C ALA A 43 -5.74 -10.96 -2.82
N MET A 44 -6.43 -12.09 -2.96
CA MET A 44 -7.70 -12.35 -2.28
C MET A 44 -7.52 -12.54 -0.78
N THR A 45 -6.52 -13.33 -0.36
CA THR A 45 -6.21 -13.52 1.06
C THR A 45 -5.82 -12.20 1.71
N ALA A 46 -4.96 -11.41 1.05
CA ALA A 46 -4.52 -10.13 1.58
C ALA A 46 -5.66 -9.10 1.65
N VAL A 47 -6.50 -8.95 0.61
CA VAL A 47 -7.63 -8.02 0.68
C VAL A 47 -8.66 -8.45 1.72
N ALA A 48 -8.92 -9.75 1.88
CA ALA A 48 -9.83 -10.26 2.90
C ALA A 48 -9.30 -9.96 4.32
N LEU A 49 -8.02 -10.22 4.59
CA LEU A 49 -7.38 -9.91 5.88
C LEU A 49 -7.36 -8.41 6.16
N SER A 50 -7.00 -7.59 5.16
CA SER A 50 -6.99 -6.13 5.28
C SER A 50 -8.40 -5.58 5.51
N GLY A 51 -9.41 -6.11 4.81
CA GLY A 51 -10.81 -5.72 4.96
C GLY A 51 -11.38 -6.11 6.32
N ALA A 52 -11.09 -7.34 6.79
CA ALA A 52 -11.51 -7.80 8.11
C ALA A 52 -10.89 -6.94 9.23
N ALA A 53 -9.60 -6.63 9.12
CA ALA A 53 -8.92 -5.73 10.06
C ALA A 53 -9.53 -4.32 10.05
N LEU A 54 -9.85 -3.77 8.88
CA LEU A 54 -10.53 -2.47 8.76
C LEU A 54 -11.93 -2.48 9.40
N VAL A 55 -12.71 -3.54 9.19
CA VAL A 55 -14.05 -3.68 9.79
C VAL A 55 -13.96 -3.80 11.32
N ALA A 56 -12.96 -4.52 11.83
CA ALA A 56 -12.70 -4.59 13.26
C ALA A 56 -12.32 -3.21 13.85
N ASP A 57 -11.47 -2.45 13.14
CA ASP A 57 -11.04 -1.09 13.52
C ASP A 57 -12.22 -0.10 13.56
N LEU A 58 -13.22 -0.28 12.68
CA LEU A 58 -14.44 0.54 12.67
C LEU A 58 -15.32 0.35 13.93
N GLY A 59 -15.14 -0.74 14.68
CA GLY A 59 -15.86 -1.09 15.91
C GLY A 59 -17.34 -1.44 15.75
N ARG A 60 -17.97 -1.09 14.60
CA ARG A 60 -19.35 -1.45 14.23
C ARG A 60 -19.43 -1.75 12.73
N PRO A 61 -19.62 -3.02 12.31
CA PRO A 61 -19.63 -3.42 10.91
C PRO A 61 -20.65 -2.68 10.03
N GLU A 62 -21.77 -2.25 10.61
CA GLU A 62 -22.83 -1.53 9.90
C GLU A 62 -22.34 -0.17 9.36
N ARG A 63 -21.28 0.41 9.95
CA ARG A 63 -20.66 1.64 9.44
C ARG A 63 -20.09 1.47 8.05
N PHE A 64 -19.52 0.30 7.74
CA PHE A 64 -19.00 0.00 6.41
C PHE A 64 -20.12 0.01 5.37
N LEU A 65 -21.26 -0.63 5.67
CA LEU A 65 -22.44 -0.63 4.79
C LEU A 65 -23.02 0.78 4.62
N ASN A 66 -23.01 1.60 5.67
CA ASN A 66 -23.46 2.98 5.58
C ASN A 66 -22.54 3.84 4.70
N MET A 67 -21.23 3.57 4.71
CA MET A 67 -20.29 4.26 3.82
C MET A 67 -20.50 3.91 2.35
N LEU A 68 -20.92 2.67 2.05
CA LEU A 68 -21.26 2.24 0.68
C LEU A 68 -22.57 2.85 0.14
N ARG A 69 -23.30 3.64 0.93
CA ARG A 69 -24.50 4.35 0.47
C ARG A 69 -24.20 5.71 -0.15
N THR A 70 -23.00 6.26 0.05
CA THR A 70 -22.69 7.62 -0.42
C THR A 70 -21.27 7.69 -0.97
N VAL A 71 -21.14 8.28 -2.16
CA VAL A 71 -19.84 8.61 -2.74
C VAL A 71 -19.50 10.05 -2.36
N LYS A 72 -18.56 10.23 -1.42
CA LYS A 72 -18.05 11.55 -1.03
C LYS A 72 -16.62 11.72 -1.54
N LEU A 73 -16.48 12.34 -2.71
CA LEU A 73 -15.17 12.53 -3.36
C LEU A 73 -14.21 13.41 -2.55
N THR A 74 -14.73 14.24 -1.64
CA THR A 74 -13.93 15.07 -0.72
C THR A 74 -13.43 14.31 0.51
N SER A 75 -13.82 13.05 0.71
CA SER A 75 -13.43 12.24 1.86
C SER A 75 -12.57 11.05 1.40
N PRO A 76 -11.26 11.02 1.72
CA PRO A 76 -10.40 9.89 1.40
C PRO A 76 -10.92 8.55 1.93
N MET A 77 -11.58 8.57 3.08
CA MET A 77 -12.19 7.39 3.69
C MET A 77 -13.36 6.82 2.85
N SER A 78 -14.22 7.68 2.29
CA SER A 78 -15.30 7.24 1.38
C SER A 78 -14.73 6.68 0.08
N VAL A 79 -13.79 7.40 -0.55
CA VAL A 79 -13.13 6.95 -1.78
C VAL A 79 -12.40 5.63 -1.56
N GLY A 80 -11.70 5.48 -0.44
CA GLY A 80 -10.99 4.26 -0.06
C GLY A 80 -11.91 3.04 0.07
N THR A 81 -13.09 3.20 0.68
CA THR A 81 -14.10 2.13 0.76
C THR A 81 -14.55 1.66 -0.62
N TRP A 82 -14.83 2.59 -1.54
CA TRP A 82 -15.21 2.23 -2.92
C TRP A 82 -14.07 1.56 -3.70
N ILE A 83 -12.83 2.02 -3.50
CA ILE A 83 -11.64 1.38 -4.09
C ILE A 83 -11.49 -0.05 -3.55
N LEU A 84 -11.56 -0.23 -2.23
CA LEU A 84 -11.44 -1.53 -1.59
C LEU A 84 -12.54 -2.49 -2.03
N SER A 85 -13.80 -2.04 -2.06
CA SER A 85 -14.93 -2.84 -2.50
C SER A 85 -14.84 -3.23 -3.97
N GLY A 86 -14.46 -2.31 -4.86
CA GLY A 86 -14.23 -2.60 -6.27
C GLY A 86 -13.12 -3.64 -6.45
N TYR A 87 -11.97 -3.41 -5.79
CA TYR A 87 -10.85 -4.35 -5.81
C TYR A 87 -11.26 -5.74 -5.30
N ALA A 88 -11.93 -5.82 -4.16
CA ALA A 88 -12.37 -7.06 -3.53
C ALA A 88 -13.38 -7.83 -4.38
N ALA A 89 -14.32 -7.13 -5.02
CA ALA A 89 -15.30 -7.75 -5.92
C ALA A 89 -14.62 -8.43 -7.11
N PHE A 90 -13.70 -7.72 -7.78
CA PHE A 90 -12.93 -8.30 -8.89
C PHE A 90 -11.99 -9.41 -8.43
N ALA A 91 -11.31 -9.26 -7.30
CA ALA A 91 -10.47 -10.31 -6.71
C ALA A 91 -11.27 -11.58 -6.35
N GLY A 92 -12.51 -11.41 -5.90
CA GLY A 92 -13.44 -12.52 -5.64
C GLY A 92 -13.77 -13.30 -6.91
N VAL A 93 -14.08 -12.59 -8.00
CA VAL A 93 -14.38 -13.22 -9.30
C VAL A 93 -13.16 -13.95 -9.86
N THR A 94 -11.98 -13.31 -9.88
CA THR A 94 -10.75 -13.93 -10.41
C THR A 94 -10.31 -15.16 -9.59
N THR A 95 -10.50 -15.11 -8.28
CA THR A 95 -10.19 -16.24 -7.38
C THR A 95 -11.22 -17.36 -7.53
N ALA A 96 -12.50 -17.04 -7.68
CA ALA A 96 -13.54 -18.03 -7.94
C ALA A 96 -13.32 -18.75 -9.28
N ALA A 97 -12.94 -18.01 -10.34
CA ALA A 97 -12.57 -18.58 -11.62
C ALA A 97 -11.36 -19.54 -11.50
N GLU A 98 -10.35 -19.16 -10.72
CA GLU A 98 -9.18 -20.00 -10.46
C GLU A 98 -9.55 -21.28 -9.68
N ALA A 99 -10.37 -21.16 -8.65
CA ALA A 99 -10.86 -22.30 -7.86
C ALA A 99 -11.74 -23.25 -8.69
N ALA A 100 -12.62 -22.71 -9.56
CA ALA A 100 -13.46 -23.51 -10.45
C ALA A 100 -12.63 -24.36 -11.41
N ARG A 101 -11.52 -23.82 -11.94
CA ARG A 101 -10.57 -24.56 -12.79
C ARG A 101 -9.88 -25.71 -12.03
N ALA A 102 -9.55 -25.51 -10.75
CA ALA A 102 -8.89 -26.52 -9.93
C ALA A 102 -9.80 -27.72 -9.61
N VAL A 103 -11.09 -27.49 -9.38
CA VAL A 103 -12.04 -28.53 -8.89
C VAL A 103 -12.64 -29.39 -10.03
N ARG A 104 -12.36 -29.09 -11.32
CA ARG A 104 -12.88 -29.83 -12.50
C ARG A 104 -14.39 -30.10 -12.40
N LEU A 105 -15.18 -29.03 -12.28
CA LEU A 105 -16.63 -29.11 -12.10
C LEU A 105 -17.33 -29.90 -13.24
N PRO A 106 -18.50 -30.52 -12.95
CA PRO A 106 -19.26 -31.25 -13.96
C PRO A 106 -19.65 -30.37 -15.14
N ARG A 107 -19.52 -30.90 -16.37
CA ARG A 107 -19.79 -30.19 -17.63
C ARG A 107 -21.28 -29.99 -17.96
N ARG A 108 -22.20 -30.36 -17.06
CA ARG A 108 -23.66 -30.25 -17.25
C ARG A 108 -24.33 -29.73 -15.98
N GLY A 109 -25.47 -29.05 -16.16
CA GLY A 109 -26.26 -28.48 -15.07
C GLY A 109 -25.81 -27.08 -14.63
N ALA A 110 -26.38 -26.60 -13.52
CA ALA A 110 -26.15 -25.23 -13.02
C ALA A 110 -24.66 -24.90 -12.79
N LEU A 111 -23.85 -25.87 -12.37
CA LEU A 111 -22.41 -25.68 -12.15
C LEU A 111 -21.64 -25.38 -13.45
N ALA A 112 -22.06 -25.95 -14.58
CA ALA A 112 -21.47 -25.67 -15.88
C ALA A 112 -21.79 -24.23 -16.33
N THR A 113 -23.01 -23.76 -16.05
CA THR A 113 -23.39 -22.36 -16.29
C THR A 113 -22.54 -21.41 -15.45
N VAL A 114 -22.37 -21.71 -14.16
CA VAL A 114 -21.51 -20.90 -13.26
C VAL A 114 -20.06 -20.87 -13.78
N GLN A 115 -19.50 -22.02 -14.17
CA GLN A 115 -18.15 -22.08 -14.71
C GLN A 115 -18.02 -21.23 -15.99
N ARG A 116 -18.95 -21.36 -16.94
CA ARG A 116 -18.94 -20.56 -18.18
C ARG A 116 -19.04 -19.06 -17.88
N THR A 117 -19.90 -18.66 -16.94
CA THR A 117 -20.00 -17.27 -16.52
C THR A 117 -18.70 -16.76 -15.91
N LEU A 118 -18.06 -17.54 -15.03
CA LEU A 118 -16.76 -17.19 -14.44
C LEU A 118 -15.66 -17.08 -15.51
N GLU A 119 -15.64 -17.97 -16.51
CA GLU A 119 -14.70 -17.90 -17.63
C GLU A 119 -14.88 -16.62 -18.46
N ILE A 120 -16.13 -16.23 -18.76
CA ILE A 120 -16.44 -14.98 -19.47
C ILE A 120 -16.00 -13.75 -18.67
N LEU A 121 -16.23 -13.77 -17.35
CA LEU A 121 -15.90 -12.66 -16.46
C LEU A 121 -14.43 -12.60 -16.05
N ASP A 122 -13.65 -13.66 -16.26
CA ASP A 122 -12.29 -13.78 -15.74
C ASP A 122 -11.36 -12.68 -16.25
N THR A 123 -11.40 -12.40 -17.56
CA THR A 123 -10.55 -11.37 -18.19
C THR A 123 -10.98 -9.96 -17.79
N PRO A 124 -12.27 -9.57 -17.92
CA PRO A 124 -12.74 -8.27 -17.41
C PRO A 124 -12.45 -8.07 -15.93
N ALA A 125 -12.62 -9.11 -15.10
CA ALA A 125 -12.32 -9.02 -13.68
C ALA A 125 -10.83 -8.88 -13.39
N THR A 126 -9.97 -9.56 -14.16
CA THR A 126 -8.51 -9.40 -14.05
C THR A 126 -8.08 -7.96 -14.39
N VAL A 127 -8.64 -7.37 -15.45
CA VAL A 127 -8.40 -5.97 -15.83
C VAL A 127 -8.95 -5.02 -14.76
N GLY A 128 -10.18 -5.24 -14.30
CA GLY A 128 -10.80 -4.45 -13.24
C GLY A 128 -9.97 -4.46 -11.96
N GLN A 129 -9.55 -5.65 -11.50
CA GLN A 129 -8.70 -5.80 -10.33
C GLN A 129 -7.38 -5.02 -10.49
N ALA A 130 -6.73 -5.10 -11.66
CA ALA A 130 -5.51 -4.37 -11.94
C ALA A 130 -5.70 -2.86 -11.96
N LEU A 131 -6.83 -2.35 -12.47
CA LEU A 131 -7.16 -0.91 -12.47
C LEU A 131 -7.36 -0.35 -11.06
N PHE A 132 -7.97 -1.13 -10.16
CA PHE A 132 -8.16 -0.75 -8.76
C PHE A 132 -6.90 -0.92 -7.91
N GLY A 133 -5.89 -1.66 -8.38
CA GLY A 133 -4.65 -1.94 -7.66
C GLY A 133 -3.83 -0.68 -7.29
N PRO A 134 -3.41 0.17 -8.24
CA PRO A 134 -2.63 1.37 -7.91
C PRO A 134 -3.37 2.35 -6.99
N PRO A 135 -4.67 2.66 -7.21
CA PRO A 135 -5.45 3.43 -6.25
C PRO A 135 -5.48 2.78 -4.86
N LEU A 136 -5.64 1.45 -4.77
CA LEU A 136 -5.62 0.72 -3.49
C LEU A 136 -4.27 0.86 -2.77
N ALA A 137 -3.16 0.86 -3.51
CA ALA A 137 -1.83 1.08 -2.93
C ALA A 137 -1.63 2.54 -2.47
N ALA A 138 -2.18 3.52 -3.20
CA ALA A 138 -1.95 4.94 -2.95
C ALA A 138 -2.91 5.55 -1.90
N TYR A 139 -4.19 5.18 -1.89
CA TYR A 139 -5.21 5.88 -1.08
C TYR A 139 -4.92 5.82 0.41
N THR A 140 -4.26 4.77 0.89
CA THR A 140 -3.91 4.63 2.30
C THR A 140 -2.91 5.68 2.76
N ALA A 141 -1.97 6.10 1.90
CA ALA A 141 -1.09 7.22 2.17
C ALA A 141 -1.86 8.55 2.19
N VAL A 142 -2.83 8.72 1.28
CA VAL A 142 -3.69 9.91 1.26
C VAL A 142 -4.49 10.01 2.54
N LEU A 143 -5.11 8.91 2.98
CA LEU A 143 -5.86 8.83 4.23
C LEU A 143 -4.98 9.16 5.45
N LEU A 144 -3.74 8.67 5.48
CA LEU A 144 -2.80 8.98 6.55
C LEU A 144 -2.39 10.46 6.55
N SER A 145 -2.18 11.03 5.35
CA SER A 145 -1.71 12.41 5.17
C SER A 145 -2.84 13.45 5.28
N ASP A 146 -4.10 13.05 5.17
CA ASP A 146 -5.28 13.90 5.35
C ASP A 146 -5.64 14.04 6.85
N THR A 147 -4.63 14.37 7.65
CA THR A 147 -4.73 14.53 9.10
C THR A 147 -4.00 15.80 9.53
N VAL A 148 -4.19 16.22 10.78
CA VAL A 148 -3.45 17.34 11.38
C VAL A 148 -2.09 16.94 11.96
N THR A 149 -1.69 15.67 11.80
CA THR A 149 -0.41 15.16 12.30
C THR A 149 0.73 15.75 11.46
N PRO A 150 1.69 16.50 12.05
CA PRO A 150 2.64 17.32 11.29
C PRO A 150 3.40 16.58 10.21
N VAL A 151 4.06 15.47 10.56
CA VAL A 151 4.85 14.68 9.59
C VAL A 151 3.96 14.12 8.49
N TRP A 152 2.80 13.54 8.81
CA TRP A 152 1.93 12.96 7.80
C TRP A 152 1.37 14.02 6.86
N PHE A 153 0.90 15.14 7.40
CA PHE A 153 0.32 16.24 6.62
C PHE A 153 1.33 16.83 5.63
N GLU A 154 2.55 17.12 6.08
CA GLU A 154 3.58 17.68 5.20
C GLU A 154 4.14 16.62 4.23
N SER A 155 3.97 15.33 4.53
CA SER A 155 4.34 14.25 3.60
C SER A 155 3.36 14.04 2.45
N ARG A 156 2.20 14.72 2.40
CA ARG A 156 1.08 14.45 1.47
C ARG A 156 1.46 14.37 -0.02
N SER A 157 2.48 15.13 -0.45
CA SER A 157 2.93 15.16 -1.84
C SER A 157 3.92 14.04 -2.19
N HIS A 158 4.50 13.36 -1.21
CA HIS A 158 5.54 12.35 -1.40
C HIS A 158 5.10 10.95 -0.94
N LEU A 159 4.27 10.88 0.11
CA LEU A 159 3.87 9.63 0.75
C LEU A 159 3.16 8.63 -0.17
N PRO A 160 2.27 9.06 -1.10
CA PRO A 160 1.65 8.13 -2.05
C PRO A 160 2.68 7.37 -2.89
N PHE A 161 3.77 8.02 -3.31
CA PHE A 161 4.83 7.38 -4.07
C PHE A 161 5.57 6.33 -3.23
N VAL A 162 5.88 6.64 -1.97
CA VAL A 162 6.48 5.68 -1.03
C VAL A 162 5.58 4.46 -0.83
N PHE A 163 4.27 4.66 -0.65
CA PHE A 163 3.33 3.57 -0.40
C PHE A 163 3.10 2.69 -1.63
N VAL A 164 3.03 3.29 -2.83
CA VAL A 164 2.92 2.53 -4.08
C VAL A 164 4.22 1.76 -4.37
N ALA A 165 5.38 2.39 -4.21
CA ALA A 165 6.67 1.75 -4.41
C ALA A 165 6.89 0.58 -3.43
N SER A 166 6.62 0.80 -2.15
CA SER A 166 6.68 -0.24 -1.14
C SER A 166 5.65 -1.35 -1.36
N ALA A 167 4.45 -1.06 -1.88
CA ALA A 167 3.49 -2.09 -2.28
C ALA A 167 4.03 -2.97 -3.41
N ALA A 168 4.68 -2.38 -4.42
CA ALA A 168 5.33 -3.12 -5.50
C ALA A 168 6.48 -4.01 -4.98
N MET A 169 7.29 -3.51 -4.04
CA MET A 169 8.32 -4.31 -3.36
C MET A 169 7.72 -5.48 -2.57
N ALA A 170 6.65 -5.24 -1.81
CA ALA A 170 6.03 -6.27 -0.98
C ALA A 170 5.37 -7.37 -1.82
N SER A 171 4.52 -7.00 -2.78
CA SER A 171 3.86 -7.97 -3.65
C SER A 171 4.89 -8.70 -4.52
N GLY A 172 5.88 -7.99 -5.05
CA GLY A 172 6.99 -8.58 -5.80
C GLY A 172 7.77 -9.58 -4.96
N GLY A 173 8.11 -9.20 -3.73
CA GLY A 173 8.82 -10.06 -2.79
C GLY A 173 8.02 -11.31 -2.41
N VAL A 174 6.72 -11.18 -2.12
CA VAL A 174 5.83 -12.32 -1.85
C VAL A 174 5.76 -13.27 -3.05
N GLN A 175 5.62 -12.75 -4.28
CA GLN A 175 5.59 -13.61 -5.47
C GLN A 175 6.96 -14.23 -5.80
N MET A 176 8.07 -13.58 -5.43
CA MET A 176 9.40 -14.19 -5.48
C MET A 176 9.58 -15.34 -4.48
N VAL A 177 8.88 -15.29 -3.34
CA VAL A 177 8.85 -16.35 -2.33
C VAL A 177 7.92 -17.49 -2.76
N LEU A 178 6.76 -17.21 -3.35
CA LEU A 178 5.75 -18.22 -3.67
C LEU A 178 5.90 -18.84 -5.07
N GLY A 179 6.42 -18.11 -6.04
CA GLY A 179 6.51 -18.52 -7.45
C GLY A 179 7.85 -19.15 -7.84
N PRO A 180 7.88 -20.00 -8.88
CA PRO A 180 9.13 -20.57 -9.40
C PRO A 180 10.00 -19.50 -10.08
N THR A 181 11.32 -19.66 -10.05
CA THR A 181 12.28 -18.69 -10.61
C THR A 181 12.14 -18.51 -12.13
N SER A 182 11.59 -19.52 -12.82
CA SER A 182 11.28 -19.53 -14.26
C SER A 182 10.18 -18.51 -14.63
N GLU A 183 9.17 -18.35 -13.78
CA GLU A 183 8.06 -17.43 -14.06
C GLU A 183 8.25 -16.04 -13.45
N THR A 184 9.06 -15.89 -12.39
CA THR A 184 9.19 -14.63 -11.63
C THR A 184 10.06 -13.55 -12.29
N GLY A 185 10.50 -13.73 -13.55
CA GLY A 185 11.28 -12.73 -14.29
C GLY A 185 10.65 -11.31 -14.28
N PRO A 186 9.38 -11.16 -14.71
CA PRO A 186 8.67 -9.89 -14.64
C PRO A 186 8.47 -9.36 -13.21
N VAL A 187 8.23 -10.26 -12.26
CA VAL A 187 8.06 -9.92 -10.83
C VAL A 187 9.31 -9.26 -10.26
N ARG A 188 10.50 -9.79 -10.58
CA ARG A 188 11.78 -9.20 -10.16
C ARG A 188 11.97 -7.80 -10.71
N ARG A 189 11.63 -7.57 -11.98
CA ARG A 189 11.69 -6.23 -12.59
C ARG A 189 10.73 -5.26 -11.92
N PHE A 190 9.50 -5.70 -11.66
CA PHE A 190 8.50 -4.91 -10.95
C PHE A 190 8.95 -4.55 -9.52
N ALA A 191 9.51 -5.51 -8.79
CA ALA A 191 10.08 -5.30 -7.46
C ALA A 191 11.25 -4.30 -7.50
N LEU A 192 12.15 -4.40 -8.48
CA LEU A 192 13.28 -3.47 -8.67
C LEU A 192 12.85 -2.05 -9.03
N LEU A 193 11.79 -1.90 -9.85
CA LEU A 193 11.17 -0.60 -10.08
C LEU A 193 10.62 -0.03 -8.77
N GLY A 194 10.00 -0.87 -7.95
CA GLY A 194 9.58 -0.54 -6.59
C GLY A 194 10.75 -0.06 -5.72
N VAL A 195 11.88 -0.79 -5.71
CA VAL A 195 13.10 -0.42 -4.97
C VAL A 195 13.63 0.95 -5.40
N GLY A 196 13.80 1.18 -6.70
CA GLY A 196 14.30 2.46 -7.21
C GLY A 196 13.37 3.62 -6.87
N THR A 197 12.05 3.41 -7.02
CA THR A 197 11.04 4.42 -6.70
C THR A 197 10.95 4.68 -5.20
N ASP A 198 11.06 3.65 -4.36
CA ASP A 198 11.02 3.77 -2.90
C ASP A 198 12.20 4.59 -2.37
N LEU A 199 13.42 4.27 -2.82
CA LEU A 199 14.63 5.01 -2.44
C LEU A 199 14.55 6.47 -2.88
N LEU A 200 14.08 6.74 -4.11
CA LEU A 200 13.92 8.10 -4.62
C LEU A 200 12.83 8.86 -3.87
N ALA A 201 11.66 8.25 -3.67
CA ALA A 201 10.52 8.88 -3.00
C ALA A 201 10.83 9.16 -1.52
N MET A 202 11.45 8.22 -0.81
CA MET A 202 11.91 8.42 0.57
C MET A 202 12.97 9.52 0.64
N HIS A 203 13.92 9.55 -0.28
CA HIS A 203 14.93 10.61 -0.29
C HIS A 203 14.31 12.00 -0.51
N ARG A 204 13.36 12.13 -1.46
CA ARG A 204 12.63 13.38 -1.69
C ARG A 204 11.76 13.78 -0.50
N LEU A 205 11.15 12.80 0.17
CA LEU A 205 10.39 13.03 1.40
C LEU A 205 11.29 13.55 2.53
N GLU A 206 12.42 12.89 2.77
CA GLU A 206 13.41 13.30 3.78
C GLU A 206 13.90 14.73 3.51
N GLN A 207 14.27 15.04 2.26
CA GLN A 207 14.68 16.40 1.86
C GLN A 207 13.57 17.44 2.07
N HIS A 208 12.32 17.10 1.76
CA HIS A 208 11.20 18.01 1.96
C HIS A 208 10.97 18.29 3.45
N LEU A 209 11.00 17.27 4.30
CA LEU A 209 10.82 17.41 5.74
C LEU A 209 12.01 18.09 6.42
N ASP A 210 13.22 17.94 5.89
CA ASP A 210 14.43 18.64 6.35
C ASP A 210 14.25 20.16 6.21
N GLY A 211 13.79 20.62 5.04
CA GLY A 211 13.49 22.04 4.80
C GLY A 211 12.36 22.62 5.67
N LEU A 212 11.64 21.77 6.41
CA LEU A 212 10.58 22.16 7.33
C LEU A 212 10.94 21.92 8.81
N ASP A 213 12.16 21.50 9.14
CA ASP A 213 12.57 21.08 10.49
C ASP A 213 11.68 19.96 11.08
N LEU A 214 11.15 19.08 10.22
CA LEU A 214 10.25 17.97 10.57
C LEU A 214 10.87 16.59 10.30
N ARG A 215 12.17 16.54 10.02
CA ARG A 215 12.89 15.30 9.71
C ARG A 215 13.23 14.46 10.95
N GLU A 216 13.50 15.10 12.07
CA GLU A 216 13.96 14.45 13.31
C GLU A 216 13.08 13.27 13.78
N PRO A 217 11.73 13.31 13.70
CA PRO A 217 10.87 12.17 14.04
C PRO A 217 11.07 10.93 13.14
N LEU A 218 11.58 11.10 11.91
CA LEU A 218 11.91 9.98 11.02
C LEU A 218 13.29 9.39 11.33
N GLU A 219 14.14 10.09 12.06
CA GLU A 219 15.52 9.68 12.30
C GLU A 219 15.74 9.12 13.70
N THR A 220 14.98 9.58 14.68
CA THR A 220 15.18 9.25 16.09
C THR A 220 14.22 8.15 16.58
N GLY A 221 14.55 7.61 17.75
CA GLY A 221 13.69 6.64 18.44
C GLY A 221 13.42 5.34 17.66
N ALA A 222 12.27 4.75 17.95
CA ALA A 222 11.86 3.48 17.35
C ALA A 222 11.50 3.62 15.86
N ALA A 223 10.91 4.76 15.46
CA ALA A 223 10.57 5.06 14.07
C ALA A 223 11.82 5.09 13.19
N GLY A 224 12.85 5.85 13.59
CA GLY A 224 14.09 5.94 12.84
C GLY A 224 14.84 4.63 12.74
N ARG A 225 14.84 3.80 13.80
CA ARG A 225 15.43 2.45 13.71
C ARG A 225 14.72 1.58 12.66
N LYS A 226 13.38 1.64 12.60
CA LYS A 226 12.59 0.89 11.60
C LYS A 226 12.88 1.39 10.19
N LEU A 227 12.92 2.71 9.97
CA LEU A 227 13.18 3.29 8.64
C LEU A 227 14.62 3.02 8.14
N ARG A 228 15.62 3.08 9.02
CA ARG A 228 17.00 2.71 8.67
C ARG A 228 17.10 1.22 8.29
N LEU A 229 16.47 0.34 9.06
CA LEU A 229 16.44 -1.08 8.74
C LEU A 229 15.66 -1.36 7.45
N ALA A 230 14.55 -0.65 7.22
CA ALA A 230 13.79 -0.73 5.97
C ALA A 230 14.68 -0.36 4.77
N LYS A 231 15.38 0.77 4.83
CA LYS A 231 16.31 1.21 3.78
C LYS A 231 17.40 0.18 3.51
N LEU A 232 17.99 -0.39 4.56
CA LEU A 232 19.01 -1.45 4.43
C LEU A 232 18.44 -2.70 3.75
N LEU A 233 17.25 -3.14 4.14
CA LEU A 233 16.58 -4.29 3.54
C LEU A 233 16.13 -4.02 2.09
N THR A 234 15.69 -2.80 1.77
CA THR A 234 15.37 -2.36 0.41
C THR A 234 16.59 -2.49 -0.49
N VAL A 235 17.75 -1.99 -0.05
CA VAL A 235 19.01 -2.06 -0.82
C VAL A 235 19.48 -3.51 -0.94
N ALA A 236 19.60 -4.24 0.17
CA ALA A 236 20.09 -5.62 0.18
C ALA A 236 19.17 -6.55 -0.62
N GLY A 237 17.85 -6.46 -0.42
CA GLY A 237 16.85 -7.21 -1.16
C GLY A 237 16.82 -6.83 -2.65
N GLY A 238 17.01 -5.55 -2.97
CA GLY A 238 17.14 -5.08 -4.36
C GLY A 238 18.36 -5.67 -5.07
N VAL A 239 19.54 -5.61 -4.44
CA VAL A 239 20.77 -6.19 -4.98
C VAL A 239 20.64 -7.72 -5.15
N GLY A 240 20.10 -8.41 -4.14
CA GLY A 240 19.84 -9.85 -4.22
C GLY A 240 18.86 -10.21 -5.35
N THR A 241 17.86 -9.36 -5.60
CA THR A 241 16.87 -9.55 -6.67
C THR A 241 17.50 -9.56 -8.06
N LEU A 242 18.62 -8.85 -8.30
CA LEU A 242 19.33 -8.85 -9.58
C LEU A 242 19.84 -10.25 -9.97
N VAL A 243 20.23 -11.06 -8.98
CA VAL A 243 20.76 -12.42 -9.18
C VAL A 243 19.79 -13.53 -8.77
N ALA A 244 18.63 -13.17 -8.22
CA ALA A 244 17.59 -14.10 -7.75
C ALA A 244 17.04 -15.06 -8.82
N GLY A 245 17.21 -14.76 -10.11
CA GLY A 245 16.81 -15.67 -11.18
C GLY A 245 17.57 -17.00 -11.21
N ARG A 246 18.78 -17.05 -10.63
CA ARG A 246 19.68 -18.21 -10.68
C ARG A 246 19.53 -19.15 -9.47
N SER A 247 18.95 -18.67 -8.37
CA SER A 247 18.86 -19.44 -7.13
C SER A 247 17.54 -19.21 -6.43
N ARG A 248 16.85 -20.31 -6.12
CA ARG A 248 15.59 -20.28 -5.36
C ARG A 248 15.78 -19.66 -3.99
N THR A 249 16.87 -19.99 -3.30
CA THR A 249 17.21 -19.43 -1.99
C THR A 249 17.39 -17.93 -2.06
N VAL A 250 18.15 -17.43 -3.06
CA VAL A 250 18.35 -15.98 -3.23
C VAL A 250 17.04 -15.27 -3.54
N SER A 251 16.17 -15.87 -4.36
CA SER A 251 14.83 -15.35 -4.63
C SER A 251 13.97 -15.25 -3.37
N VAL A 252 13.96 -16.28 -2.52
CA VAL A 252 13.20 -16.29 -1.27
C VAL A 252 13.75 -15.26 -0.29
N VAL A 253 15.06 -15.25 -0.04
CA VAL A 253 15.70 -14.32 0.91
C VAL A 253 15.50 -12.87 0.46
N SER A 254 15.70 -12.58 -0.82
CA SER A 254 15.49 -11.22 -1.37
C SER A 254 14.01 -10.83 -1.28
N GLY A 255 13.09 -11.75 -1.58
CA GLY A 255 11.67 -11.49 -1.50
C GLY A 255 11.17 -11.22 -0.08
N VAL A 256 11.67 -11.98 0.90
CA VAL A 256 11.40 -11.73 2.33
C VAL A 256 11.97 -10.38 2.77
N ALA A 257 13.20 -10.04 2.37
CA ALA A 257 13.81 -8.76 2.70
C ALA A 257 12.98 -7.58 2.15
N LEU A 258 12.52 -7.64 0.91
CA LEU A 258 11.70 -6.59 0.30
C LEU A 258 10.31 -6.47 0.96
N ALA A 259 9.67 -7.59 1.30
CA ALA A 259 8.41 -7.58 2.03
C ALA A 259 8.58 -6.99 3.44
N ALA A 260 9.64 -7.38 4.15
CA ALA A 260 9.97 -6.84 5.47
C ALA A 260 10.32 -5.35 5.43
N ALA A 261 11.06 -4.90 4.41
CA ALA A 261 11.35 -3.48 4.19
C ALA A 261 10.06 -2.66 4.06
N SER A 262 9.14 -3.15 3.22
CA SER A 262 7.84 -2.51 3.00
C SER A 262 6.96 -2.44 4.24
N ALA A 263 6.98 -3.47 5.09
CA ALA A 263 6.31 -3.45 6.39
C ALA A 263 6.97 -2.41 7.32
N LEU A 264 8.29 -2.46 7.48
CA LEU A 264 9.02 -1.53 8.35
C LEU A 264 8.86 -0.07 7.92
N THR A 265 8.81 0.23 6.62
CA THR A 265 8.51 1.57 6.10
C THR A 265 7.16 2.07 6.60
N ARG A 266 6.10 1.26 6.49
CA ARG A 266 4.75 1.65 6.97
C ARG A 266 4.70 1.84 8.49
N PHE A 267 5.29 0.92 9.24
CA PHE A 267 5.37 1.05 10.70
C PHE A 267 6.18 2.28 11.12
N GLY A 268 7.31 2.53 10.46
CA GLY A 268 8.18 3.68 10.74
C GLY A 268 7.50 5.02 10.44
N ILE A 269 6.80 5.14 9.31
CA ILE A 269 6.05 6.35 8.93
C ILE A 269 4.90 6.63 9.91
N VAL A 270 4.13 5.61 10.28
CA VAL A 270 3.03 5.77 11.25
C VAL A 270 3.59 6.20 12.60
N GLU A 271 4.63 5.54 13.09
CA GLU A 271 5.24 5.89 14.37
C GLU A 271 5.88 7.29 14.36
N ALA A 272 6.58 7.67 13.28
CA ALA A 272 7.16 9.00 13.12
C ALA A 272 6.09 10.11 13.20
N GLY A 273 4.92 9.88 12.59
CA GLY A 273 3.80 10.81 12.72
C GLY A 273 3.27 10.90 14.14
N ILE A 274 3.08 9.76 14.81
CA ILE A 274 2.65 9.71 16.21
C ILE A 274 3.62 10.48 17.11
N GLU A 275 4.93 10.29 16.95
CA GLU A 275 5.94 11.04 17.70
C GLU A 275 5.89 12.54 17.38
N SER A 276 5.75 12.91 16.11
CA SER A 276 5.65 14.33 15.71
C SER A 276 4.45 15.05 16.35
N ALA A 277 3.36 14.34 16.62
CA ALA A 277 2.18 14.92 17.24
C ALA A 277 2.27 15.04 18.77
N LYS A 278 3.23 14.36 19.42
CA LYS A 278 3.44 14.46 20.87
C LYS A 278 4.19 15.71 21.29
N ASP A 279 5.07 16.22 20.43
CA ASP A 279 5.89 17.40 20.70
C ASP A 279 5.26 18.68 20.08
N PRO A 280 4.83 19.66 20.90
CA PRO A 280 4.27 20.93 20.42
C PRO A 280 5.17 21.70 19.47
N ARG A 281 6.49 21.49 19.49
CA ARG A 281 7.42 22.14 18.57
C ARG A 281 7.04 21.86 17.12
N TYR A 282 6.67 20.62 16.80
CA TYR A 282 6.34 20.22 15.43
C TYR A 282 4.92 20.62 14.99
N THR A 283 4.04 20.99 15.92
CA THR A 283 2.70 21.51 15.58
C THR A 283 2.68 23.03 15.51
N VAL A 284 3.34 23.72 16.44
CA VAL A 284 3.31 25.19 16.58
C VAL A 284 4.29 25.88 15.63
N ALA A 285 5.51 25.36 15.44
CA ALA A 285 6.50 26.03 14.60
C ALA A 285 6.05 26.16 13.13
N PRO A 286 5.48 25.12 12.48
CA PRO A 286 4.95 25.27 11.12
C PRO A 286 3.77 26.23 11.02
N GLN A 287 2.93 26.34 12.07
CA GLN A 287 1.83 27.30 12.10
C GLN A 287 2.35 28.75 12.20
N LYS A 288 3.36 29.00 13.03
CA LYS A 288 4.02 30.31 13.15
C LYS A 288 4.69 30.73 11.84
N ARG A 289 5.44 29.83 11.18
CA ARG A 289 6.06 30.12 9.88
C ARG A 289 5.03 30.49 8.81
N ARG A 290 3.94 29.70 8.70
CA ARG A 290 2.83 30.02 7.78
C ARG A 290 2.19 31.38 8.07
N LEU A 291 2.06 31.74 9.34
CA LEU A 291 1.56 33.06 9.73
C LEU A 291 2.54 34.17 9.34
N GLU A 292 3.84 33.98 9.55
CA GLU A 292 4.89 34.93 9.17
C GLU A 292 4.98 35.11 7.64
N GLU A 293 4.87 34.03 6.87
CA GLU A 293 4.81 34.09 5.40
C GLU A 293 3.59 34.87 4.90
N ARG A 294 2.41 34.61 5.46
CA ARG A 294 1.19 35.38 5.13
C ARG A 294 1.35 36.86 5.48
N ARG A 295 1.95 37.18 6.62
CA ARG A 295 2.26 38.56 7.02
C ARG A 295 3.22 39.23 6.04
N ARG A 296 4.27 38.52 5.58
CA ARG A 296 5.19 39.00 4.54
C ARG A 296 4.50 39.24 3.20
N GLN A 297 3.45 38.47 2.90
CA GLN A 297 2.60 38.62 1.71
C GLN A 297 1.51 39.70 1.87
N GLY A 298 1.48 40.45 2.98
CA GLY A 298 0.51 41.53 3.22
C GLY A 298 -0.85 41.07 3.77
N ASN A 299 -1.05 39.77 4.02
CA ASN A 299 -2.30 39.23 4.55
C ASN A 299 -2.31 39.28 6.09
N VAL A 300 -2.86 40.36 6.66
CA VAL A 300 -2.86 40.65 8.11
C VAL A 300 -4.24 40.60 8.79
N HIS A 301 -5.32 40.43 8.03
CA HIS A 301 -6.70 40.62 8.53
C HIS A 301 -7.35 39.38 9.17
N ASP A 302 -6.76 38.19 9.03
CA ASP A 302 -7.37 36.90 9.42
C ASP A 302 -6.55 36.12 10.46
N SER A 303 -5.87 36.86 11.36
CA SER A 303 -5.15 36.24 12.48
C SER A 303 -6.04 36.21 13.72
N ILE A 304 -6.59 35.03 14.03
CA ILE A 304 -7.20 34.69 15.33
C ILE A 304 -6.11 34.52 16.39
N VAL A 305 -5.25 35.52 16.53
CA VAL A 305 -4.36 35.64 17.67
C VAL A 305 -4.69 37.00 18.26
N THR A 306 -5.40 36.99 19.39
CA THR A 306 -5.62 38.16 20.22
C THR A 306 -4.28 38.85 20.41
N VAL A 307 -4.20 40.08 19.88
CA VAL A 307 -3.07 40.97 20.11
C VAL A 307 -2.94 41.12 21.63
N ARG A 308 -1.75 40.84 22.15
CA ARG A 308 -1.45 40.95 23.57
C ARG A 308 -1.12 42.40 23.92
#